data_AF-A0AAV3GGA7-F1
#
_entry.id   AF-A0AAV3GGA7-F1
#
_cell.length_a   1.000
_cell.length_b   1.000
_cell.length_c   1.000
_cell.angle_alpha   90.00
_cell.angle_beta   90.00
_cell.angle_gamma   90.00
#
_symmetry.space_group_name_H-M   'P 1'
#
loop_
_entity.id
_entity.type
_entity.pdbx_description
1 polymer ?
#
loop_
_entity_poly.entity_id
_entity_poly.type
_entity_poly.pdbx_seq_one_letter_code
_entity_poly.pdbx_strand_id
1 'polypeptide(L)'
;MYKLRLIVKAMNKKVGESTLYEWLVSYQKLEQEIYYLDWELETYKKELERWCDPEDLGRYTLTKDSKASKLEDIIEDLEKRLAWKMNSIYDLRKLVYSFKGLDQHILRMKYFEGLTLKEIAKELNHGYDYIRKRHASIINESKRGHKKGTTSLDKS
;
A
#
# COMPACT_ATOMS: atom_id res chain seq x y z
N MET A 1 -8.49 -8.10 -31.98
CA MET A 1 -7.93 -9.01 -30.96
C MET A 1 -6.39 -9.07 -30.90
N TYR A 2 -5.64 -8.86 -31.99
CA TYR A 2 -4.16 -8.95 -31.98
C TYR A 2 -3.45 -7.85 -31.18
N LYS A 3 -4.02 -6.63 -31.14
CA LYS A 3 -3.45 -5.47 -30.43
C LYS A 3 -3.40 -5.68 -28.90
N LEU A 4 -4.43 -6.31 -28.33
CA LEU A 4 -4.46 -6.68 -26.90
C LEU A 4 -3.41 -7.75 -26.54
N ARG A 5 -3.22 -8.77 -27.39
CA ARG A 5 -2.18 -9.80 -27.16
C ARG A 5 -0.77 -9.22 -27.20
N LEU A 6 -0.51 -8.26 -28.08
CA LEU A 6 0.77 -7.54 -28.16
C LEU A 6 1.01 -6.65 -26.94
N ILE A 7 -0.01 -5.95 -26.46
CA ILE A 7 0.05 -5.15 -25.24
C ILE A 7 0.31 -6.05 -24.02
N VAL A 8 -0.43 -7.15 -23.87
CA VAL A 8 -0.23 -8.12 -22.79
C VAL A 8 1.18 -8.75 -22.85
N LYS A 9 1.68 -9.06 -24.05
CA LYS A 9 3.04 -9.60 -24.23
C LYS A 9 4.14 -8.56 -23.95
N ALA A 10 3.90 -7.29 -24.28
CA ALA A 10 4.81 -6.18 -23.98
C ALA A 10 4.80 -5.80 -22.50
N MET A 11 3.64 -5.88 -21.83
CA MET A 11 3.51 -5.77 -20.38
C MET A 11 4.27 -6.92 -19.71
N ASN A 12 4.07 -8.17 -20.14
CA ASN A 12 4.82 -9.32 -19.63
C ASN A 12 6.33 -9.26 -19.92
N LYS A 13 6.76 -8.53 -20.97
CA LYS A 13 8.19 -8.30 -21.27
C LYS A 13 8.81 -7.18 -20.42
N LYS A 14 8.04 -6.14 -20.06
CA LYS A 14 8.47 -5.10 -19.09
C LYS A 14 8.46 -5.58 -17.63
N VAL A 15 7.73 -6.65 -17.33
CA VAL A 15 7.81 -7.38 -16.03
C VAL A 15 9.18 -8.06 -15.84
N GLY A 16 10.07 -8.05 -16.84
CA GLY A 16 11.43 -8.59 -16.78
C GLY A 16 12.43 -7.87 -15.87
N GLU A 17 12.08 -6.72 -15.30
CA GLU A 17 12.91 -5.99 -14.30
C GLU A 17 12.15 -5.75 -12.98
N SER A 18 11.11 -6.55 -12.74
CA SER A 18 10.21 -6.45 -11.59
C SER A 18 10.77 -7.21 -10.39
N THR A 19 10.85 -6.57 -9.22
CA THR A 19 11.13 -7.31 -7.98
C THR A 19 10.05 -8.38 -7.77
N LEU A 20 10.43 -9.59 -7.32
CA LEU A 20 9.58 -10.79 -7.29
C LEU A 20 8.19 -10.60 -6.61
N TYR A 21 8.00 -9.50 -5.85
CA TYR A 21 6.75 -9.17 -5.13
C TYR A 21 6.42 -7.66 -5.13
N GLU A 22 6.43 -6.99 -6.28
CA GLU A 22 6.05 -5.56 -6.38
C GLU A 22 4.70 -5.22 -5.73
N TRP A 23 3.71 -6.11 -5.89
CA TRP A 23 2.38 -5.94 -5.28
C TRP A 23 2.43 -5.80 -3.75
N LEU A 24 3.39 -6.45 -3.08
CA LEU A 24 3.55 -6.36 -1.63
C LEU A 24 4.12 -4.99 -1.23
N VAL A 25 5.08 -4.49 -2.01
CA VAL A 25 5.65 -3.15 -1.82
C VAL A 25 4.57 -2.08 -2.06
N SER A 26 3.78 -2.23 -3.13
CA SER A 26 2.64 -1.35 -3.40
C SER A 26 1.60 -1.37 -2.28
N TYR A 27 1.29 -2.54 -1.73
CA TYR A 27 0.39 -2.68 -0.58
C TYR A 27 0.90 -1.90 0.64
N GLN A 28 2.14 -2.14 1.06
CA GLN A 28 2.73 -1.49 2.23
C GLN A 28 2.78 0.03 2.08
N LYS A 29 3.11 0.52 0.88
CA LYS A 29 3.09 1.94 0.57
C LYS A 29 1.67 2.53 0.66
N LEU A 30 0.69 1.87 0.04
CA LEU A 30 -0.71 2.32 0.10
C LEU A 30 -1.24 2.33 1.54
N GLU A 31 -0.91 1.32 2.32
CA GLU A 31 -1.30 1.20 3.73
C GLU A 31 -0.70 2.35 4.56
N GLN A 32 0.59 2.64 4.40
CA GLN A 32 1.24 3.79 5.06
C GLN A 32 0.63 5.13 4.63
N GLU A 33 0.36 5.31 3.35
CA GLU A 33 -0.27 6.53 2.83
C GLU A 33 -1.69 6.70 3.36
N ILE A 34 -2.47 5.61 3.50
CA ILE A 34 -3.80 5.64 4.11
C ILE A 34 -3.70 6.05 5.58
N TYR A 35 -2.82 5.42 6.36
CA TYR A 35 -2.64 5.79 7.77
C TYR A 35 -2.26 7.26 7.94
N TYR A 36 -1.35 7.77 7.11
CA TYR A 36 -0.94 9.16 7.17
C TYR A 36 -2.09 10.11 6.80
N LEU A 37 -2.86 9.79 5.75
CA LEU A 37 -3.99 10.62 5.34
C LEU A 37 -5.14 10.59 6.34
N ASP A 38 -5.41 9.45 6.95
CA ASP A 38 -6.43 9.32 7.98
C ASP A 38 -6.08 10.17 9.20
N TRP A 39 -4.81 10.10 9.65
CA TRP A 39 -4.30 10.96 10.72
C TRP A 39 -4.35 12.46 10.36
N GLU A 40 -3.94 12.82 9.14
CA GLU A 40 -3.97 14.21 8.66
C GLU A 40 -5.40 14.75 8.58
N LEU A 41 -6.33 13.95 8.05
CA LEU A 41 -7.75 14.27 7.97
C LEU A 41 -8.36 14.52 9.35
N GLU A 42 -8.09 13.63 10.31
CA GLU A 42 -8.56 13.76 11.68
C GLU A 42 -8.00 15.01 12.37
N THR A 43 -6.75 15.36 12.06
CA THR A 43 -6.11 16.58 12.57
C THR A 43 -6.83 17.83 12.06
N TYR A 44 -7.12 17.89 10.75
CA TYR A 44 -7.84 19.03 10.17
C TYR A 44 -9.31 19.11 10.59
N LYS A 45 -9.99 17.97 10.78
CA LYS A 45 -11.36 17.94 11.33
C LYS A 45 -11.42 18.52 12.73
N LYS A 46 -10.49 18.14 13.61
CA LYS A 46 -10.37 18.74 14.94
C LYS A 46 -10.04 20.23 14.90
N GLU A 47 -9.18 20.65 13.98
CA GLU A 47 -8.90 22.08 13.80
C GLU A 47 -10.17 22.84 13.38
N LEU A 48 -10.94 22.31 12.43
CA LEU A 48 -12.20 22.90 11.99
C LEU A 48 -13.22 22.99 13.14
N GLU A 49 -13.36 21.95 13.95
CA GLU A 49 -14.22 21.96 15.14
C GLU A 49 -13.88 23.12 16.09
N ARG A 50 -12.59 23.36 16.34
CA ARG A 50 -12.14 24.48 17.18
C ARG A 50 -12.47 25.85 16.58
N TRP A 51 -12.40 25.99 15.26
CA TRP A 51 -12.79 27.22 14.56
C TRP A 51 -14.31 27.44 14.57
N CYS A 52 -15.10 26.38 14.65
CA CYS A 52 -16.54 26.44 14.78
C CYS A 52 -17.00 26.71 16.23
N ASP A 53 -16.13 26.50 17.22
CA ASP A 53 -16.43 26.73 18.64
C ASP A 53 -16.24 28.22 19.02
N PRO A 54 -17.31 28.96 19.37
CA PRO A 54 -17.22 30.36 19.79
C PRO A 54 -16.39 30.58 21.08
N GLU A 55 -16.21 29.55 21.91
CA GLU A 55 -15.44 29.63 23.16
C GLU A 55 -13.94 29.36 22.96
N ASP A 56 -13.53 28.77 21.82
CA ASP A 56 -12.12 28.49 21.45
C ASP A 56 -11.61 29.41 20.32
N LEU A 57 -11.44 28.89 19.10
CA LEU A 57 -10.88 29.67 17.98
C LEU A 57 -11.94 30.47 17.23
N GLY A 58 -13.22 30.10 17.32
CA GLY A 58 -14.34 30.81 16.69
C GLY A 58 -14.55 32.24 17.21
N ARG A 59 -13.92 32.61 18.34
CA ARG A 59 -13.88 33.99 18.83
C ARG A 59 -13.02 34.94 17.98
N TYR A 60 -12.14 34.42 17.13
CA TYR A 60 -11.25 35.21 16.28
C TYR A 60 -11.83 35.39 14.87
N THR A 61 -11.63 36.58 14.29
CA THR A 61 -12.04 36.84 12.90
C THR A 61 -11.07 36.20 11.91
N LEU A 62 -11.58 35.33 11.04
CA LEU A 62 -10.79 34.74 9.95
C LEU A 62 -10.54 35.77 8.84
N THR A 63 -9.29 35.84 8.38
CA THR A 63 -8.98 36.51 7.11
C THR A 63 -9.23 35.54 5.96
N LYS A 64 -9.73 36.06 4.83
CA LYS A 64 -10.15 35.26 3.67
C LYS A 64 -9.04 34.36 3.10
N ASP A 65 -7.77 34.74 3.28
CA ASP A 65 -6.60 34.00 2.79
C ASP A 65 -5.91 33.15 3.87
N SER A 66 -6.46 33.07 5.08
CA SER A 66 -5.92 32.21 6.13
C SER A 66 -6.00 30.73 5.74
N LYS A 67 -5.11 29.90 6.30
CA LYS A 67 -5.21 28.44 6.13
C LYS A 67 -6.56 27.92 6.67
N ALA A 68 -7.04 28.54 7.75
CA ALA A 68 -8.28 28.21 8.42
C ALA A 68 -9.53 28.45 7.53
N SER A 69 -9.53 29.45 6.65
CA SER A 69 -10.64 29.68 5.70
C SER A 69 -10.72 28.66 4.56
N LYS A 70 -9.75 27.73 4.47
CA LYS A 70 -9.68 26.67 3.44
C LYS A 70 -9.75 25.26 4.03
N LEU A 71 -10.01 25.13 5.34
CA LEU A 71 -9.99 23.83 6.01
C LEU A 71 -11.01 22.86 5.42
N GLU A 72 -12.21 23.35 5.09
CA GLU A 72 -13.27 22.54 4.49
C GLU A 72 -12.85 21.97 3.12
N ASP A 73 -12.27 22.81 2.25
CA ASP A 73 -11.73 22.38 0.94
C ASP A 73 -10.59 21.35 1.10
N ILE A 74 -9.70 21.57 2.07
CA ILE A 74 -8.59 20.65 2.38
C ILE A 74 -9.13 19.30 2.85
N ILE A 75 -10.10 19.32 3.77
CA ILE A 75 -10.76 18.12 4.30
C ILE A 75 -11.42 17.35 3.14
N GLU A 76 -12.14 18.03 2.26
CA GLU A 76 -12.81 17.39 1.12
C GLU A 76 -11.79 16.72 0.16
N ASP A 77 -10.66 17.38 -0.15
CA ASP A 77 -9.59 16.77 -0.96
C ASP A 77 -8.99 15.53 -0.29
N LEU A 78 -8.72 15.61 1.02
CA LEU A 78 -8.17 14.51 1.80
C LEU A 78 -9.13 13.32 1.84
N GLU A 79 -10.43 13.55 2.06
CA GLU A 79 -11.46 12.50 2.05
C GLU A 79 -11.54 11.81 0.69
N LYS A 80 -11.53 12.59 -0.41
CA LYS A 80 -11.48 12.03 -1.76
C LYS A 80 -10.25 11.16 -1.91
N ARG A 81 -9.05 11.68 -1.66
CA ARG A 81 -7.79 10.93 -1.81
C ARG A 81 -7.75 9.66 -0.97
N LEU A 82 -8.26 9.72 0.26
CA LEU A 82 -8.37 8.57 1.15
C LEU A 82 -9.27 7.50 0.52
N ALA A 83 -10.46 7.88 0.04
CA ALA A 83 -11.38 6.96 -0.64
C ALA A 83 -10.75 6.31 -1.89
N TRP A 84 -10.06 7.09 -2.73
CA TRP A 84 -9.32 6.56 -3.90
C TRP A 84 -8.27 5.50 -3.50
N LYS A 85 -7.52 5.73 -2.41
CA LYS A 85 -6.51 4.78 -1.93
C LYS A 85 -7.13 3.55 -1.28
N MET A 86 -8.20 3.69 -0.51
CA MET A 86 -8.93 2.55 0.06
C MET A 86 -9.48 1.64 -1.03
N ASN A 87 -10.04 2.21 -2.11
CA ASN A 87 -10.44 1.46 -3.29
C ASN A 87 -9.26 0.75 -3.96
N SER A 88 -8.10 1.42 -4.04
CA SER A 88 -6.88 0.81 -4.58
C SER A 88 -6.40 -0.39 -3.76
N ILE A 89 -6.46 -0.32 -2.42
CA ILE A 89 -6.18 -1.48 -1.55
C ILE A 89 -7.18 -2.60 -1.79
N TYR A 90 -8.47 -2.27 -1.93
CA TYR A 90 -9.51 -3.27 -2.16
C TYR A 90 -9.29 -4.04 -3.46
N ASP A 91 -8.96 -3.36 -4.56
CA ASP A 91 -8.64 -4.01 -5.83
C ASP A 91 -7.33 -4.81 -5.78
N LEU A 92 -6.32 -4.29 -5.08
CA LEU A 92 -5.08 -5.03 -4.84
C LEU A 92 -5.32 -6.31 -4.04
N ARG A 93 -6.21 -6.27 -3.03
CA ARG A 93 -6.62 -7.47 -2.28
C ARG A 93 -7.23 -8.50 -3.22
N LYS A 94 -8.18 -8.12 -4.09
CA LYS A 94 -8.76 -9.06 -5.06
C LYS A 94 -7.70 -9.74 -5.92
N LEU A 95 -6.73 -8.98 -6.43
CA LEU A 95 -5.61 -9.52 -7.20
C LEU A 95 -4.81 -10.54 -6.37
N VAL A 96 -4.41 -10.17 -5.15
CA VAL A 96 -3.58 -11.04 -4.30
C VAL A 96 -4.30 -12.32 -3.88
N TYR A 97 -5.62 -12.24 -3.62
CA TYR A 97 -6.43 -13.43 -3.32
C TYR A 97 -6.62 -14.36 -4.52
N SER A 98 -6.41 -13.89 -5.75
CA SER A 98 -6.46 -14.74 -6.95
C SER A 98 -5.25 -15.65 -7.10
N PHE A 99 -4.12 -15.33 -6.45
CA PHE A 99 -2.88 -16.09 -6.57
C PHE A 99 -3.03 -17.52 -6.03
N LYS A 100 -2.30 -18.45 -6.66
CA LYS A 100 -2.35 -19.89 -6.34
C LYS A 100 -1.02 -20.46 -5.86
N GLY A 101 0.07 -19.69 -5.95
CA GLY A 101 1.39 -20.14 -5.55
C GLY A 101 1.61 -20.03 -4.04
N LEU A 102 2.36 -20.99 -3.51
CA LEU A 102 2.67 -21.10 -2.09
C LEU A 102 3.31 -19.82 -1.54
N ASP A 103 4.28 -19.25 -2.26
CA ASP A 103 5.00 -18.06 -1.81
C ASP A 103 4.07 -16.85 -1.68
N GLN A 104 3.16 -16.69 -2.64
CA GLN A 104 2.17 -15.62 -2.62
C GLN A 104 1.20 -15.80 -1.44
N HIS A 105 0.79 -17.03 -1.12
CA HIS A 105 -0.05 -17.31 0.05
C HIS A 105 0.68 -17.01 1.36
N ILE A 106 1.94 -17.44 1.49
CA ILE A 106 2.77 -17.14 2.67
C ILE A 106 2.86 -15.63 2.87
N LEU A 107 3.15 -14.86 1.82
CA LEU A 107 3.27 -13.40 1.91
C LEU A 107 1.93 -12.71 2.19
N ARG A 108 0.85 -13.12 1.51
CA ARG A 108 -0.49 -12.58 1.77
C ARG A 108 -0.89 -12.80 3.23
N MET A 109 -0.84 -14.04 3.71
CA MET A 109 -1.21 -14.34 5.09
C MET A 109 -0.33 -13.59 6.10
N LYS A 110 0.97 -13.45 5.82
CA LYS A 110 1.89 -12.76 6.73
C LYS A 110 1.64 -11.25 6.80
N TYR A 111 1.39 -10.60 5.67
CA TYR A 111 1.41 -9.13 5.58
C TYR A 111 0.03 -8.51 5.38
N PHE A 112 -0.93 -9.20 4.76
CA PHE A 112 -2.31 -8.70 4.57
C PHE A 112 -3.26 -9.15 5.68
N GLU A 113 -3.01 -10.33 6.25
CA GLU A 113 -3.87 -10.95 7.27
C GLU A 113 -3.22 -10.92 8.67
N GLY A 114 -1.94 -10.55 8.76
CA GLY A 114 -1.23 -10.38 10.03
C GLY A 114 -0.84 -11.68 10.74
N LEU A 115 -0.97 -12.84 10.09
CA LEU A 115 -0.74 -14.14 10.71
C LEU A 115 0.74 -14.38 11.05
N THR A 116 0.97 -15.16 12.11
CA THR A 116 2.29 -15.70 12.44
C THR A 116 2.67 -16.83 11.50
N LEU A 117 3.98 -17.09 11.36
CA LEU A 117 4.45 -18.21 10.53
C LEU A 117 3.97 -19.58 11.04
N LYS A 118 3.62 -19.70 12.33
CA LYS A 118 3.03 -20.92 12.91
C LYS A 118 1.58 -21.09 12.46
N GLU A 119 0.78 -20.03 12.50
CA GLU A 119 -0.60 -20.05 12.00
C GLU A 119 -0.64 -20.32 10.51
N ILE A 120 0.25 -19.68 9.73
CA ILE A 120 0.38 -19.94 8.28
C ILE A 120 0.71 -21.40 7.99
N ALA A 121 1.63 -21.99 8.77
CA ALA A 121 1.97 -23.41 8.62
C ALA A 121 0.76 -24.32 8.89
N LYS A 122 -0.04 -24.00 9.91
CA LYS A 122 -1.28 -24.72 10.19
C LYS A 122 -2.30 -24.56 9.06
N GLU A 123 -2.52 -23.33 8.59
CA GLU A 123 -3.50 -23.03 7.54
C GLU A 123 -3.15 -23.69 6.20
N LEU A 124 -1.86 -23.74 5.86
CA LEU A 124 -1.36 -24.35 4.64
C LEU A 124 -1.04 -25.85 4.77
N ASN A 125 -1.37 -26.49 5.91
CA ASN A 125 -1.06 -27.89 6.22
C ASN A 125 0.41 -28.27 5.98
N HIS A 126 1.33 -27.38 6.39
CA HIS A 126 2.76 -27.56 6.26
C HIS A 126 3.46 -27.55 7.62
N GLY A 127 4.66 -28.13 7.67
CA GLY A 127 5.52 -28.03 8.86
C GLY A 127 6.00 -26.59 9.07
N TYR A 128 6.02 -26.14 10.33
CA TYR A 128 6.49 -24.80 10.70
C TYR A 128 7.89 -24.49 10.13
N ASP A 129 8.85 -25.42 10.26
CA ASP A 129 10.21 -25.22 9.76
C ASP A 129 10.27 -25.06 8.23
N TYR A 130 9.38 -25.75 7.50
CA TYR A 130 9.29 -25.60 6.06
C TYR A 130 8.83 -24.19 5.69
N ILE A 131 7.73 -23.72 6.27
CA ILE A 131 7.22 -22.35 6.04
C ILE A 131 8.25 -21.30 6.45
N ARG A 132 8.91 -21.47 7.60
CA ARG A 132 9.94 -20.55 8.08
C ARG A 132 11.12 -20.45 7.10
N LYS A 133 11.63 -21.59 6.62
CA LYS A 133 12.71 -21.63 5.62
C LYS A 133 12.27 -21.03 4.30
N ARG A 134 11.05 -21.34 3.83
CA ARG A 134 10.53 -20.82 2.57
C ARG A 134 10.36 -19.30 2.62
N HIS A 135 9.75 -18.78 3.69
CA HIS A 135 9.65 -17.34 3.94
C HIS A 135 11.03 -16.66 3.92
N ALA A 136 12.04 -17.22 4.58
CA ALA A 136 13.40 -16.67 4.54
C ALA A 136 14.00 -16.65 3.11
N SER A 137 13.76 -17.71 2.31
CA SER A 137 14.19 -17.76 0.91
C SER A 137 13.55 -16.67 0.08
N ILE A 138 12.22 -16.51 0.18
CA ILE A 138 11.43 -15.48 -0.50
C ILE A 138 12.00 -14.08 -0.24
N ILE A 139 12.26 -13.74 1.04
CA ILE A 139 12.81 -12.44 1.43
C ILE A 139 14.23 -12.24 0.87
N ASN A 140 15.07 -13.28 0.89
CA ASN A 140 16.43 -13.20 0.38
C ASN A 140 16.47 -13.09 -1.15
N GLU A 141 15.60 -13.78 -1.86
CA GLU A 141 15.46 -13.71 -3.33
C GLU A 141 15.02 -12.31 -3.76
N SER A 142 14.05 -11.71 -3.05
CA SER A 142 13.62 -10.34 -3.27
C SER A 142 14.78 -9.34 -3.14
N LYS A 143 15.59 -9.46 -2.07
CA LYS A 143 16.78 -8.61 -1.85
C LYS A 143 17.85 -8.77 -2.94
N ARG A 144 18.05 -9.99 -3.45
CA ARG A 144 19.03 -10.27 -4.51
C ARG A 144 18.59 -9.74 -5.87
N GLY A 145 17.30 -9.84 -6.20
CA GLY A 145 16.73 -9.24 -7.41
C GLY A 145 16.96 -7.74 -7.47
N HIS A 146 16.78 -7.04 -6.33
CA HIS A 146 17.00 -5.59 -6.23
C HIS A 146 18.46 -5.19 -6.52
N LYS A 147 19.46 -5.93 -6.01
CA LYS A 147 20.88 -5.63 -6.23
C LYS A 147 21.36 -5.79 -7.68
N LYS A 148 20.77 -6.71 -8.45
CA LYS A 148 21.17 -6.94 -9.84
C LYS A 148 20.66 -5.85 -10.79
N GLY A 149 19.50 -5.25 -10.50
CA GLY A 149 18.97 -4.13 -11.28
C GLY A 149 19.80 -2.85 -11.13
N THR A 150 20.21 -2.51 -9.90
CA THR A 150 20.96 -1.28 -9.62
C THR A 150 22.40 -1.28 -10.15
N THR A 151 23.05 -2.45 -10.24
CA THR A 151 24.42 -2.56 -10.80
C THR A 151 24.49 -2.48 -12.32
N SER A 152 23.36 -2.61 -13.03
CA SER A 152 23.31 -2.52 -14.49
C SER A 152 23.10 -1.11 -15.03
N LEU A 153 22.55 -0.20 -14.20
CA LEU A 153 22.23 1.18 -14.59
C LEU A 153 23.39 2.17 -14.38
N ASP A 154 24.45 1.78 -13.66
CA ASP A 154 25.61 2.62 -13.30
C ASP A 154 26.84 2.37 -14.19
N LYS A 155 26.64 1.78 -15.38
CA LYS A 155 27.72 1.44 -16.34
C LYS A 155 27.43 1.90 -17.77
N SER A 156 26.63 2.93 -17.97
CA SER A 156 26.34 3.49 -19.31
C SER A 156 26.62 4.97 -19.36
#